data_AF-A0A3N4HYM4-F1
#
_entry.id   AF-A0A3N4HYM4-F1
#
_cell.length_a   1.000
_cell.length_b   1.000
_cell.length_c   1.000
_cell.angle_alpha   90.00
_cell.angle_beta   90.00
_cell.angle_gamma   90.00
#
_symmetry.space_group_name_H-M   'P 1'
#
loop_
_entity.id
_entity.type
_entity.pdbx_description
1 polymer ?
#
loop_
_entity_poly.entity_id
_entity_poly.type
_entity_poly.pdbx_seq_one_letter_code
_entity_poly.pdbx_strand_id
1 'polypeptide(L)' 'MEVDRSRSTKRKRGNLPKHVTDVLRQWFEEHESHPYPTEEEKQMLIHRTGLLMSQISNWFINARRRRVPNTSCRRD' A
#
# COMPACT_ATOMS: atom_id res chain seq x y z
N MET A 1 18.35 14.38 -9.39
CA MET A 1 17.46 13.36 -8.82
C MET A 1 16.44 13.00 -9.88
N GLU A 2 16.68 11.91 -10.60
CA GLU A 2 15.82 11.43 -11.68
C GLU A 2 14.51 10.91 -11.10
N VAL A 3 13.43 11.66 -11.33
CA VAL A 3 12.08 11.21 -11.01
C VAL A 3 11.59 10.40 -12.21
N ASP A 4 11.80 9.09 -12.16
CA ASP A 4 11.35 8.14 -13.18
C ASP A 4 9.82 8.24 -13.33
N ARG A 5 9.38 8.96 -14.38
CA ARG A 5 7.99 9.02 -14.84
C ARG A 5 7.70 7.81 -15.73
N SER A 6 7.82 6.60 -15.18
CA SER A 6 7.46 5.40 -15.93
C SER A 6 5.95 5.26 -16.08
N ARG A 7 5.45 5.67 -17.26
CA ARG A 7 4.16 5.26 -17.82
C ARG A 7 4.15 3.74 -17.99
N SER A 8 3.58 3.00 -17.03
CA SER A 8 3.51 1.54 -17.14
C SER A 8 2.11 1.00 -16.86
N THR A 9 1.44 0.72 -17.97
CA THR A 9 0.40 -0.30 -18.22
C THR A 9 -0.60 -0.62 -17.10
N LYS A 10 -1.87 -0.26 -17.34
CA LYS A 10 -3.06 -0.68 -16.59
C LYS A 10 -3.17 -2.23 -16.60
N ARG A 11 -2.45 -2.93 -15.73
CA ARG A 11 -2.67 -4.36 -15.50
C ARG A 11 -3.93 -4.54 -14.65
N LYS A 12 -4.73 -5.52 -15.07
CA LYS A 12 -6.10 -5.80 -14.65
C LYS A 12 -6.25 -5.87 -13.11
N ARG A 13 -7.42 -5.42 -12.63
CA ARG A 13 -7.91 -5.58 -11.25
C ARG A 13 -7.94 -7.06 -10.85
N GLY A 14 -6.81 -7.59 -10.40
CA GLY A 14 -6.72 -8.83 -9.64
C GLY A 14 -6.30 -8.49 -8.22
N ASN A 15 -6.77 -9.25 -7.23
CA ASN A 15 -6.27 -9.13 -5.87
C ASN A 15 -4.74 -9.24 -5.87
N LEU A 16 -4.07 -8.45 -5.04
CA LEU A 16 -2.61 -8.52 -4.92
C LEU A 16 -2.20 -9.93 -4.45
N PRO A 17 -1.08 -10.48 -4.95
CA PRO A 17 -0.57 -11.76 -4.48
C PRO A 17 -0.34 -11.76 -2.96
N LYS A 18 -0.52 -12.91 -2.30
CA LYS A 18 -0.34 -13.02 -0.84
C LYS A 18 1.02 -12.51 -0.38
N HIS A 19 2.09 -12.92 -1.06
CA HIS A 19 3.47 -12.50 -0.72
C HIS A 19 3.62 -10.97 -0.72
N VAL A 20 3.00 -10.28 -1.69
CA VAL A 20 3.02 -8.80 -1.75
C VAL A 20 2.28 -8.21 -0.56
N THR A 21 1.08 -8.74 -0.27
CA THR A 21 0.30 -8.25 0.87
C THR A 21 0.94 -8.55 2.21
N ASP A 22 1.73 -9.63 2.33
CA ASP A 22 2.45 -9.97 3.56
C ASP A 22 3.59 -8.98 3.82
N VAL A 23 4.37 -8.62 2.79
CA VAL A 23 5.41 -7.57 2.92
C VAL A 23 4.81 -6.23 3.34
N LEU A 24 3.70 -5.83 2.69
CA LEU A 24 3.00 -4.59 3.01
C LEU A 24 2.39 -4.60 4.41
N ARG A 25 1.84 -5.76 4.83
CA ARG A 25 1.27 -5.93 6.17
C ARG A 25 2.34 -5.90 7.24
N GLN A 26 3.48 -6.56 7.01
CA GLN A 26 4.61 -6.54 7.93
C GLN A 26 5.06 -5.10 8.20
N TRP A 27 5.34 -4.32 7.14
CA TRP A 27 5.71 -2.91 7.31
C TRP A 27 4.63 -2.13 8.06
N PHE A 28 3.35 -2.39 7.75
CA PHE A 28 2.22 -1.72 8.42
C PHE A 28 2.17 -2.03 9.92
N GLU A 29 2.44 -3.28 10.32
CA GLU A 29 2.45 -3.72 11.71
C GLU A 29 3.64 -3.14 12.47
N GLU A 30 4.81 -3.08 11.83
CA GLU A 30 5.99 -2.40 12.38
C GLU A 30 5.77 -0.89 12.58
N HIS A 31 4.90 -0.28 11.75
CA HIS A 31 4.59 1.15 11.78
C HIS A 31 3.16 1.43 12.27
N GLU A 32 2.64 0.64 13.20
CA GLU A 32 1.28 0.81 13.73
C GLU A 32 1.05 2.20 14.35
N SER A 33 2.08 2.78 14.97
CA SER A 33 2.05 4.11 15.58
C SER A 33 1.92 5.24 14.56
N HIS A 34 2.51 5.07 13.37
CA HIS A 34 2.47 6.08 12.30
C HIS A 34 2.46 5.40 10.93
N PRO A 35 1.29 4.94 10.44
CA PRO A 35 1.17 4.13 9.23
C PRO A 35 1.22 5.00 7.95
N TYR A 36 2.17 5.92 7.88
CA TYR A 36 2.40 6.82 6.75
C TYR A 36 3.82 6.58 6.23
N PRO A 37 3.98 5.69 5.23
CA PRO A 37 5.29 5.43 4.67
C PRO A 37 5.81 6.70 3.99
N THR A 38 7.05 7.04 4.28
CA THR A 38 7.83 8.07 3.58
C THR A 38 8.08 7.66 2.14
N GLU A 39 8.55 8.60 1.30
CA GLU A 39 8.87 8.30 -0.09
C GLU A 39 9.94 7.21 -0.22
N GLU A 40 10.95 7.24 0.64
CA GLU A 40 12.03 6.25 0.69
C GLU A 40 11.51 4.85 1.04
N GLU A 41 10.62 4.76 2.03
CA GLU A 41 10.01 3.48 2.41
C GLU A 41 9.11 2.93 1.31
N LYS A 42 8.37 3.80 0.61
CA LYS A 42 7.60 3.35 -0.55
C LYS A 42 8.51 2.83 -1.65
N GLN A 43 9.65 3.46 -1.92
CA GLN A 43 10.63 2.96 -2.89
C GLN A 43 11.19 1.60 -2.48
N MET A 44 11.47 1.39 -1.19
CA MET A 44 11.88 0.08 -0.66
C MET A 44 10.80 -0.98 -0.91
N LEU A 45 9.53 -0.66 -0.63
CA LEU A 45 8.41 -1.58 -0.82
C LEU A 45 8.16 -1.87 -2.30
N ILE A 46 8.33 -0.90 -3.19
CA ILE A 46 8.32 -1.10 -4.64
C ILE A 46 9.39 -2.11 -5.05
N HIS A 47 10.62 -1.93 -4.57
CA HIS A 47 11.71 -2.84 -4.88
C HIS A 47 11.45 -4.26 -4.39
N ARG A 48 10.88 -4.41 -3.18
CA ARG A 48 10.55 -5.73 -2.60
C ARG A 48 9.36 -6.42 -3.23
N THR A 49 8.34 -5.67 -3.65
CA THR A 49 7.06 -6.23 -4.13
C THR A 49 6.88 -6.19 -5.64
N GLY A 50 7.69 -5.41 -6.34
CA GLY A 50 7.53 -5.12 -7.77
C GLY A 50 6.27 -4.32 -8.11
N LEU A 51 5.59 -3.76 -7.10
CA LEU A 51 4.41 -2.92 -7.32
C LEU A 51 4.79 -1.50 -7.69
N LEU A 52 3.85 -0.79 -8.33
CA LEU A 52 3.99 0.63 -8.60
C LEU A 52 3.73 1.46 -7.34
N MET A 53 4.36 2.63 -7.26
CA MET A 53 4.16 3.63 -6.21
C MET A 53 2.68 3.91 -5.90
N SER A 54 1.87 4.03 -6.95
CA SER A 54 0.43 4.28 -6.82
C SER A 54 -0.33 3.09 -6.21
N GLN A 55 0.08 1.85 -6.48
CA GLN A 55 -0.53 0.65 -5.91
C GLN A 55 -0.18 0.51 -4.44
N ILE A 56 1.07 0.77 -4.07
CA ILE A 56 1.53 0.83 -2.68
C ILE A 56 0.73 1.88 -1.91
N SER A 57 0.66 3.10 -2.44
CA SER A 57 -0.09 4.20 -1.82
C SER A 57 -1.57 3.87 -1.64
N ASN A 58 -2.22 3.32 -2.66
CA ASN A 58 -3.62 2.90 -2.59
C ASN A 58 -3.87 1.78 -1.57
N TRP A 59 -2.94 0.83 -1.49
CA TRP A 59 -3.02 -0.25 -0.50
C TRP A 59 -2.96 0.30 0.92
N PHE A 60 -2.02 1.21 1.21
CA PHE A 60 -1.89 1.83 2.54
C PHE A 60 -3.11 2.66 2.94
N ILE A 61 -3.69 3.42 2.01
CA ILE A 61 -4.93 4.15 2.27
C ILE A 61 -6.06 3.20 2.67
N ASN A 62 -6.22 2.08 1.94
CA ASN A 62 -7.25 1.09 2.24
C ASN A 62 -6.94 0.29 3.52
N ALA A 63 -5.68 -0.05 3.77
CA ALA A 63 -5.24 -0.74 4.98
C ALA A 63 -5.52 0.09 6.24
N ARG A 64 -5.19 1.39 6.22
CA ARG A 64 -5.52 2.34 7.31
C ARG A 64 -7.02 2.41 7.56
N ARG A 65 -7.83 2.52 6.49
CA ARG A 65 -9.30 2.54 6.60
C ARG A 65 -9.89 1.27 7.19
N ARG A 66 -9.23 0.11 7.05
CA ARG A 66 -9.67 -1.16 7.65
C ARG A 66 -9.21 -1.30 9.11
N ARG A 67 -8.07 -0.71 9.47
CA ARG A 67 -7.51 -0.75 10.83
C ARG A 67 -8.18 0.23 11.78
N VAL A 68 -8.61 1.39 11.29
CA VAL A 68 -9.53 2.25 12.04
C VAL A 68 -10.91 1.60 11.93
N PRO A 69 -11.46 1.00 13.00
CA PRO A 69 -12.85 0.57 12.95
C PRO A 69 -13.67 1.83 12.75
N ASN A 70 -14.18 2.03 11.55
CA ASN A 70 -15.24 3.00 11.37
C ASN A 70 -16.46 2.42 12.10
N THR A 71 -16.56 2.71 13.39
CA THR A 71 -17.82 2.68 14.12
C THR A 71 -18.70 3.77 13.52
N SER A 72 -19.21 3.55 12.33
CA SER A 72 -20.44 4.19 11.90
C SER A 72 -21.20 3.22 11.02
N CYS A 73 -22.24 2.68 11.66
CA CYS A 73 -23.53 2.38 11.08
C CYS A 73 -23.48 1.51 9.82
N ARG A 74 -23.74 0.21 10.03
CA ARG A 74 -24.63 -0.55 9.14
C ARG A 74 -25.71 0.41 8.62
N ARG A 75 -25.77 0.61 7.31
CA ARG A 75 -26.98 1.16 6.68
C ARG A 75 -28.10 0.17 6.97
N ASP A 76 -29.10 0.65 7.70
CA ASP A 76 -30.48 0.13 7.64
C ASP A 76 -31.02 0.35 6.21
#